data_AF-A0A7C4BNP5-F1
#
_entry.id   AF-A0A7C4BNP5-F1
#
_cell.length_a   1.000
_cell.length_b   1.000
_cell.length_c   1.000
_cell.angle_alpha   90.00
_cell.angle_beta   90.00
_cell.angle_gamma   90.00
#
_symmetry.space_group_name_H-M   'P 1'
#
loop_
_entity.id
_entity.type
_entity.pdbx_description
1 polymer ?
#
loop_
_entity_poly.entity_id
_entity_poly.type
_entity_poly.pdbx_seq_one_letter_code
_entity_poly.pdbx_strand_id
1 'polypeptide(L)'
;MWEKGLYPLSLPIKVFIISYLILVGVGLLIALWVVLESPIIKGESINEQYSPEALQEMKSAMFYENLKKAHVHHLGHIFMVFSLVGIYAFTREKNNIKIQVIVWMTIITLIHTLAFLIYSKILLIVFGSAYAILMAYIMIIIFIDCIKQPKDSVS
;
A
#
# COMPACT_ATOMS: atom_id res chain seq x y z
N MET A 1 7.07 27.72 -6.52
CA MET A 1 5.65 27.28 -6.46
C MET A 1 5.36 26.21 -5.41
N TRP A 2 6.34 25.39 -4.99
CA TRP A 2 6.12 24.20 -4.15
C TRP A 2 6.08 24.48 -2.63
N GLU A 3 6.31 25.72 -2.20
CA GLU A 3 6.48 26.09 -0.79
C GLU A 3 5.16 26.35 -0.05
N LYS A 4 4.04 26.47 -0.78
CA LYS A 4 2.77 26.88 -0.17
C LYS A 4 1.93 25.72 0.41
N GLY A 5 2.33 24.46 0.19
CA GLY A 5 1.64 23.26 0.70
C GLY A 5 0.29 22.98 0.05
N LEU A 6 -0.49 22.09 0.65
CA LEU A 6 -1.79 21.64 0.14
C LEU A 6 -2.95 22.61 0.44
N TYR A 7 -2.87 23.40 1.51
CA TYR A 7 -3.94 24.32 1.94
C TYR A 7 -4.42 25.33 0.87
N PRO A 8 -3.53 26.08 0.18
CA PRO A 8 -3.93 27.12 -0.77
C PRO A 8 -4.25 26.59 -2.17
N LEU A 9 -4.33 25.27 -2.35
CA LEU A 9 -4.68 24.66 -3.63
C LEU A 9 -6.14 25.00 -4.00
N SER A 10 -6.37 25.17 -5.30
CA SER A 10 -7.70 25.45 -5.84
C SER A 10 -8.67 24.28 -5.61
N LEU A 11 -9.98 24.57 -5.59
CA LEU A 11 -11.03 23.56 -5.39
C LEU A 11 -10.88 22.31 -6.29
N PRO A 12 -10.54 22.42 -7.59
CA PRO A 12 -10.32 21.26 -8.45
C PRO A 12 -9.22 20.33 -7.95
N ILE A 13 -8.13 20.88 -7.40
CA ILE A 13 -7.01 20.08 -6.88
C ILE A 13 -7.40 19.39 -5.57
N LYS A 14 -8.25 20.02 -4.74
CA LYS A 14 -8.80 19.37 -3.53
C LYS A 14 -9.72 18.20 -3.88
N VAL A 15 -10.55 18.34 -4.91
CA VAL A 15 -11.38 17.23 -5.43
C VAL A 15 -10.50 16.09 -5.98
N PHE A 16 -9.39 16.41 -6.64
CA PHE A 16 -8.40 15.43 -7.09
C PHE A 16 -7.79 14.65 -5.91
N ILE A 17 -7.39 15.34 -4.83
CA ILE A 17 -6.88 14.72 -3.60
C ILE A 17 -7.92 13.77 -2.98
N ILE A 18 -9.19 14.19 -2.89
CA ILE A 18 -10.27 13.35 -2.36
C ILE A 18 -10.46 12.09 -3.22
N SER A 19 -10.42 12.23 -4.54
CA SER A 19 -10.53 11.11 -5.48
C SER A 19 -9.42 10.08 -5.26
N TYR A 20 -8.20 10.56 -4.98
CA TYR A 20 -7.05 9.73 -4.63
C TYR A 20 -7.20 9.03 -3.28
N LEU A 21 -7.85 9.66 -2.29
CA LEU A 21 -8.19 8.99 -1.02
C LEU A 21 -9.23 7.88 -1.20
N ILE A 22 -10.19 8.06 -2.12
CA ILE A 22 -11.12 6.99 -2.50
C ILE A 22 -10.36 5.81 -3.13
N LEU A 23 -9.40 6.08 -4.02
CA LEU A 23 -8.50 5.07 -4.59
C LEU A 23 -7.72 4.31 -3.51
N VAL A 24 -7.27 4.98 -2.45
CA VAL A 24 -6.65 4.32 -1.29
C VAL A 24 -7.63 3.37 -0.62
N GLY A 25 -8.87 3.80 -0.39
CA GLY A 25 -9.92 2.95 0.19
C GLY A 25 -10.22 1.71 -0.66
N VAL A 26 -10.36 1.89 -1.98
CA VAL A 26 -10.57 0.77 -2.92
C VAL A 26 -9.37 -0.18 -2.92
N GLY A 27 -8.14 0.35 -2.94
CA GLY A 27 -6.92 -0.45 -2.90
C GLY A 27 -6.79 -1.26 -1.60
N LEU A 28 -7.20 -0.68 -0.45
CA LEU A 28 -7.22 -1.38 0.84
C LEU A 28 -8.23 -2.53 0.83
N LEU A 29 -9.43 -2.29 0.30
CA LEU A 29 -10.47 -3.33 0.19
C LEU A 29 -10.00 -4.49 -0.70
N ILE A 30 -9.35 -4.20 -1.83
CA ILE A 30 -8.79 -5.23 -2.73
C ILE A 30 -7.69 -6.03 -2.01
N ALA A 31 -6.77 -5.34 -1.31
CA ALA A 31 -5.69 -6.01 -0.59
C ALA A 31 -6.23 -6.90 0.54
N LEU A 32 -7.20 -6.41 1.32
CA LEU A 32 -7.84 -7.18 2.40
C LEU A 32 -8.62 -8.39 1.86
N TRP A 33 -9.35 -8.22 0.76
CA TRP A 33 -10.09 -9.31 0.13
C TRP A 33 -9.18 -10.49 -0.21
N VAL A 34 -8.05 -10.21 -0.87
CA VAL A 34 -7.09 -11.26 -1.25
C VAL A 34 -6.44 -11.93 -0.03
N VAL A 35 -6.18 -11.17 1.03
CA VAL A 35 -5.63 -11.70 2.28
C VAL A 35 -6.65 -12.60 2.99
N LEU A 36 -7.93 -12.24 3.03
CA LEU A 36 -9.00 -13.05 3.63
C LEU A 36 -9.27 -14.33 2.85
N GLU A 37 -9.08 -14.32 1.54
CA GLU A 37 -9.16 -15.53 0.71
C GLU A 37 -7.91 -16.42 0.80
N SER A 38 -6.83 -15.94 1.41
CA SER A 38 -5.56 -16.67 1.48
C SER A 38 -5.65 -17.94 2.35
N PRO A 39 -5.15 -19.09 1.86
CA PRO A 39 -5.12 -20.34 2.62
C PRO A 39 -4.27 -20.25 3.91
N ILE A 40 -3.37 -19.26 4.00
CA ILE A 40 -2.55 -18.96 5.20
C ILE A 40 -3.43 -18.65 6.42
N ILE A 41 -4.54 -17.92 6.21
CA ILE A 41 -5.46 -17.48 7.26
C ILE A 41 -6.56 -18.50 7.48
N LYS A 42 -7.03 -19.15 6.41
CA LYS A 42 -8.04 -20.22 6.50
C LYS A 42 -7.53 -21.49 7.17
N GLY A 43 -6.21 -21.62 7.35
CA GLY A 43 -5.61 -22.74 8.08
C GLY A 43 -5.76 -24.08 7.36
N GLU A 44 -6.02 -24.05 6.06
CA GLU A 44 -6.11 -25.26 5.24
C GLU A 44 -4.72 -25.88 5.10
N SER A 45 -4.44 -26.88 5.93
CA SER A 45 -3.33 -27.80 5.71
C SER A 45 -3.66 -28.64 4.49
N ILE A 46 -2.89 -28.48 3.42
CA ILE A 46 -2.93 -29.36 2.25
C ILE A 46 -2.32 -30.70 2.70
N ASN A 47 -3.11 -31.51 3.40
CA ASN A 47 -2.82 -32.90 3.72
C ASN A 47 -3.28 -33.74 2.54
N GLU A 48 -2.45 -33.80 1.52
CA GLU A 48 -2.84 -34.39 0.24
C GLU A 48 -1.93 -35.57 -0.09
N GLN A 49 -2.47 -36.77 0.15
CA GLN A 49 -1.97 -38.06 -0.33
C GLN A 49 -2.13 -38.16 -1.86
N TYR A 50 -1.38 -37.37 -2.62
CA TYR A 50 -1.39 -37.45 -4.08
C TYR A 50 -0.11 -38.11 -4.59
N SER A 51 -0.19 -38.73 -5.76
CA SER A 51 0.99 -39.24 -6.45
C SER A 51 1.94 -38.06 -6.78
N PRO A 52 3.26 -38.27 -6.81
CA PRO A 52 4.25 -37.19 -7.00
C PRO A 52 4.01 -36.32 -8.23
N GLU A 53 3.50 -36.91 -9.32
CA GLU A 53 3.19 -36.23 -10.58
C GLU A 53 1.95 -35.33 -10.47
N ALA A 54 0.86 -35.83 -9.86
CA ALA A 54 -0.32 -35.03 -9.56
C ALA A 54 0.00 -33.89 -8.57
N LEU A 55 0.91 -34.13 -7.62
CA LEU A 55 1.43 -33.11 -6.70
C LEU A 55 2.20 -32.00 -7.42
N GLN A 56 2.91 -32.31 -8.50
CA GLN A 56 3.68 -31.33 -9.27
C GLN A 56 2.78 -30.47 -10.15
N GLU A 57 1.82 -31.08 -10.85
CA GLU A 57 0.81 -30.37 -11.63
C GLU A 57 -0.08 -29.50 -10.74
N MET A 58 -0.54 -30.03 -9.61
CA MET A 58 -1.37 -29.30 -8.65
C MET A 58 -0.59 -28.16 -7.97
N LYS A 59 0.70 -28.35 -7.64
CA LYS A 59 1.58 -27.26 -7.19
C LYS A 59 1.76 -26.19 -8.25
N SER A 60 1.86 -26.55 -9.53
CA SER A 60 2.01 -25.57 -10.62
C SER A 60 0.73 -24.75 -10.85
N ALA A 61 -0.44 -25.39 -10.79
CA ALA A 61 -1.74 -24.75 -10.90
C ALA A 61 -2.02 -23.83 -9.69
N MET A 62 -1.78 -24.33 -8.47
CA MET A 62 -1.85 -23.50 -7.26
C MET A 62 -0.85 -22.35 -7.30
N PHE A 63 0.38 -22.58 -7.75
CA PHE A 63 1.38 -21.51 -7.90
C PHE A 63 0.89 -20.42 -8.84
N TYR A 64 0.29 -20.77 -9.98
CA TYR A 64 -0.26 -19.79 -10.92
C TYR A 64 -1.45 -19.00 -10.33
N GLU A 65 -2.37 -19.67 -9.65
CA GLU A 65 -3.49 -19.02 -8.98
C GLU A 65 -3.01 -18.09 -7.85
N ASN A 66 -2.02 -18.54 -7.09
CA ASN A 66 -1.36 -17.77 -6.04
C ASN A 66 -0.61 -16.56 -6.59
N LEU A 67 0.04 -16.70 -7.75
CA LEU A 67 0.72 -15.60 -8.43
C LEU A 67 -0.29 -14.56 -8.93
N LYS A 68 -1.45 -15.00 -9.43
CA LYS A 68 -2.58 -14.12 -9.80
C LYS A 68 -3.11 -13.36 -8.58
N LYS A 69 -3.34 -14.05 -7.45
CA LYS A 69 -3.76 -13.43 -6.19
C LYS A 69 -2.72 -12.42 -5.68
N ALA A 70 -1.44 -12.81 -5.67
CA ALA A 70 -0.34 -11.93 -5.29
C ALA A 70 -0.25 -10.69 -6.19
N HIS A 71 -0.50 -10.83 -7.50
CA HIS A 71 -0.53 -9.72 -8.44
C HIS A 71 -1.69 -8.74 -8.15
N VAL A 72 -2.89 -9.25 -7.89
CA VAL A 72 -4.05 -8.42 -7.51
C VAL A 72 -3.82 -7.73 -6.16
N HIS A 73 -3.25 -8.44 -5.19
CA HIS A 73 -2.85 -7.87 -3.89
C HIS A 73 -1.81 -6.75 -4.06
N HIS A 74 -0.78 -6.98 -4.89
CA HIS A 74 0.21 -5.96 -5.20
C HIS A 74 -0.39 -4.76 -5.93
N LEU A 75 -1.33 -4.98 -6.84
CA LEU A 75 -2.03 -3.93 -7.55
C LEU A 75 -2.81 -3.02 -6.57
N GLY A 76 -3.46 -3.60 -5.57
CA GLY A 76 -4.09 -2.85 -4.48
C GLY A 76 -3.09 -1.95 -3.76
N HIS A 77 -1.92 -2.48 -3.39
CA HIS A 77 -0.83 -1.71 -2.78
C HIS A 77 -0.27 -0.62 -3.70
N ILE A 78 -0.10 -0.89 -4.98
CA ILE A 78 0.34 0.09 -5.98
C ILE A 78 -0.65 1.26 -6.01
N PHE A 79 -1.96 1.01 -6.12
CA PHE A 79 -2.94 2.09 -6.13
C PHE A 79 -2.89 2.93 -4.85
N MET A 80 -2.79 2.29 -3.69
CA MET A 80 -2.65 2.98 -2.41
C MET A 80 -1.37 3.83 -2.34
N VAL A 81 -0.22 3.24 -2.65
CA VAL A 81 1.09 3.90 -2.53
C VAL A 81 1.23 5.04 -3.52
N PHE A 82 0.94 4.83 -4.80
CA PHE A 82 1.03 5.90 -5.80
C PHE A 82 0.07 7.04 -5.49
N SER A 83 -1.11 6.72 -4.95
CA SER A 83 -2.07 7.76 -4.59
C SER A 83 -1.56 8.63 -3.43
N LEU A 84 -1.08 8.00 -2.34
CA LEU A 84 -0.59 8.73 -1.17
C LEU A 84 0.74 9.42 -1.40
N VAL A 85 1.70 8.74 -2.02
CA VAL A 85 3.01 9.31 -2.35
C VAL A 85 2.85 10.49 -3.32
N GLY A 86 1.95 10.37 -4.29
CA GLY A 86 1.64 11.45 -5.24
C GLY A 86 1.20 12.71 -4.52
N ILE A 87 0.28 12.62 -3.56
CA ILE A 87 -0.17 13.78 -2.76
C ILE A 87 0.93 14.24 -1.79
N TYR A 88 1.60 13.30 -1.12
CA TYR A 88 2.63 13.57 -0.11
C TYR A 88 3.81 14.36 -0.67
N ALA A 89 4.20 14.12 -1.93
CA ALA A 89 5.27 14.85 -2.59
C ALA A 89 5.06 16.38 -2.58
N PHE A 90 3.79 16.83 -2.61
CA PHE A 90 3.39 18.24 -2.62
C PHE A 90 3.20 18.85 -1.23
N THR A 91 3.44 18.09 -0.15
CA THR A 91 3.38 18.62 1.22
C THR A 91 4.58 19.50 1.54
N ARG A 92 4.44 20.36 2.56
CA ARG A 92 5.49 21.28 3.06
C ARG A 92 6.66 20.62 3.79
N GLU A 93 6.67 19.30 3.91
CA GLU A 93 7.78 18.58 4.54
C GLU A 93 9.10 18.80 3.81
N LYS A 94 10.21 18.67 4.56
CA LYS A 94 11.55 18.83 3.99
C LYS A 94 11.78 17.78 2.90
N ASN A 95 12.34 18.19 1.76
CA ASN A 95 12.53 17.30 0.60
C ASN A 95 13.30 16.01 0.96
N ASN A 96 14.34 16.09 1.81
CA ASN A 96 15.10 14.92 2.23
C ASN A 96 14.24 13.91 3.01
N ILE A 97 13.34 14.39 3.88
CA ILE A 97 12.40 13.54 4.63
C ILE A 97 11.39 12.92 3.68
N LYS A 98 10.83 13.72 2.76
CA LYS A 98 9.88 13.22 1.76
C LYS A 98 10.45 12.09 0.94
N ILE A 99 11.67 12.28 0.41
CA ILE A 99 12.38 11.27 -0.39
C ILE A 99 12.61 10.01 0.44
N GLN A 100 13.10 10.12 1.68
CA GLN A 100 13.34 8.96 2.53
C GLN A 100 12.05 8.16 2.80
N VAL A 101 10.95 8.85 3.11
CA VAL A 101 9.65 8.21 3.37
C VAL A 101 9.13 7.50 2.13
N ILE A 102 9.25 8.10 0.94
CA ILE A 102 8.85 7.49 -0.33
C ILE A 102 9.69 6.24 -0.65
N VAL A 103 11.01 6.32 -0.43
CA VAL A 103 11.92 5.19 -0.64
C VAL A 103 11.59 4.04 0.32
N TRP A 104 11.41 4.33 1.62
CA TRP A 104 11.04 3.31 2.60
C TRP A 104 9.67 2.69 2.30
N MET A 105 8.69 3.48 1.87
CA MET A 105 7.38 2.99 1.47
C MET A 105 7.49 1.99 0.32
N THR A 106 8.29 2.33 -0.68
CA THR A 106 8.51 1.47 -1.85
C THR A 106 9.18 0.16 -1.44
N ILE A 107 10.26 0.23 -0.66
CA ILE A 107 11.00 -0.95 -0.18
C ILE A 107 10.08 -1.85 0.66
N ILE A 108 9.37 -1.30 1.64
CA ILE A 108 8.48 -2.06 2.52
C ILE A 108 7.35 -2.72 1.71
N THR A 109 6.76 -2.02 0.76
CA THR A 109 5.68 -2.55 -0.09
C THR A 109 6.18 -3.72 -0.95
N LEU A 110 7.39 -3.61 -1.52
CA LEU A 110 8.01 -4.68 -2.28
C LEU A 110 8.28 -5.90 -1.41
N ILE A 111 8.86 -5.72 -0.22
CA ILE A 111 9.14 -6.84 0.70
C ILE A 111 7.84 -7.46 1.22
N HIS A 112 6.82 -6.67 1.52
CA HIS A 112 5.50 -7.16 1.94
C HIS A 112 4.84 -8.01 0.85
N THR A 113 4.95 -7.58 -0.41
CA THR A 113 4.44 -8.34 -1.56
C THR A 113 5.23 -9.62 -1.78
N LEU A 114 6.56 -9.56 -1.67
CA LEU A 114 7.43 -10.74 -1.75
C LEU A 114 7.09 -11.74 -0.64
N ALA A 115 6.85 -11.26 0.59
CA ALA A 115 6.43 -12.08 1.72
C ALA A 115 5.12 -12.83 1.46
N PHE A 116 4.18 -12.21 0.73
CA PHE A 116 2.94 -12.84 0.29
C PHE A 116 3.22 -13.95 -0.74
N LEU A 117 4.10 -13.71 -1.73
CA LEU A 117 4.48 -14.72 -2.74
C LEU A 117 5.12 -15.97 -2.13
N ILE A 118 5.96 -15.79 -1.10
CA ILE A 118 6.65 -16.91 -0.41
C ILE A 118 5.86 -17.46 0.78
N TYR A 119 4.62 -16.99 1.01
CA TYR A 119 3.76 -17.44 2.11
C TYR A 119 4.38 -17.28 3.52
N SER A 120 5.29 -16.33 3.69
CA SER A 120 5.98 -16.13 4.97
C SER A 120 5.12 -15.29 5.92
N LYS A 121 4.45 -15.95 6.87
CA LYS A 121 3.62 -15.31 7.91
C LYS A 121 4.37 -14.22 8.68
N ILE A 122 5.61 -14.49 9.08
CA ILE A 122 6.41 -13.57 9.90
C ILE A 122 6.71 -12.29 9.10
N LEU A 123 7.19 -12.43 7.86
CA LEU A 123 7.48 -11.28 7.01
C LEU A 123 6.21 -10.51 6.66
N LEU A 124 5.09 -11.20 6.43
CA LEU A 124 3.81 -10.57 6.14
C LEU A 124 3.35 -9.66 7.29
N ILE A 125 3.46 -10.13 8.54
CA ILE A 125 3.09 -9.37 9.73
C ILE A 125 4.04 -8.19 9.95
N VAL A 126 5.35 -8.43 9.92
CA VAL A 126 6.36 -7.39 10.20
C VAL A 126 6.29 -6.27 9.16
N PHE A 127 6.35 -6.63 7.87
CA PHE A 127 6.33 -5.62 6.81
C PHE A 127 4.93 -5.07 6.55
N GLY A 128 3.86 -5.83 6.83
CA GLY A 128 2.49 -5.31 6.81
C GLY A 128 2.25 -4.26 7.89
N SER A 129 2.78 -4.48 9.10
CA SER A 129 2.71 -3.50 10.19
C SER A 129 3.54 -2.25 9.88
N ALA A 130 4.77 -2.43 9.39
CA ALA A 130 5.63 -1.32 8.99
C ALA A 130 4.99 -0.48 7.86
N TYR A 131 4.37 -1.15 6.88
CA TYR A 131 3.61 -0.51 5.81
C TYR A 131 2.47 0.33 6.37
N ALA A 132 1.65 -0.23 7.27
CA ALA A 132 0.52 0.46 7.88
C ALA A 132 0.95 1.71 8.67
N ILE A 133 2.04 1.62 9.44
CA ILE A 133 2.59 2.76 10.20
C ILE A 133 3.02 3.89 9.25
N LEU A 134 3.74 3.54 8.18
CA LEU A 134 4.24 4.53 7.23
C LEU A 134 3.09 5.17 6.44
N MET A 135 2.06 4.39 6.09
CA MET A 135 0.85 4.88 5.44
C MET A 135 0.10 5.86 6.34
N ALA A 136 -0.08 5.51 7.61
CA ALA A 136 -0.71 6.39 8.60
C ALA A 136 0.06 7.70 8.77
N TYR A 137 1.40 7.63 8.85
CA TYR A 137 2.25 8.81 8.90
C TYR A 137 2.02 9.74 7.69
N ILE A 138 2.06 9.19 6.46
CA ILE A 138 1.82 9.99 5.25
C ILE A 138 0.43 10.63 5.27
N MET A 139 -0.61 9.87 5.64
CA MET A 139 -1.98 10.39 5.73
C MET A 139 -2.10 11.53 6.75
N ILE A 140 -1.49 11.39 7.92
CA ILE A 140 -1.48 12.43 8.97
C ILE A 140 -0.83 13.70 8.43
N ILE A 141 0.34 13.60 7.77
CA ILE A 141 1.02 14.77 7.22
C ILE A 141 0.18 15.44 6.12
N ILE A 142 -0.41 14.67 5.20
CA ILE A 142 -1.31 15.21 4.17
C ILE A 142 -2.49 15.95 4.83
N PHE A 143 -3.11 15.37 5.86
CA PHE A 143 -4.23 15.97 6.57
C PHE A 143 -3.85 17.29 7.27
N ILE A 144 -2.74 17.28 8.00
CA ILE A 144 -2.19 18.49 8.64
C ILE A 144 -1.91 19.55 7.59
N ASP A 145 -1.29 19.19 6.47
CA ASP A 145 -0.90 20.13 5.43
C ASP A 145 -2.10 20.73 4.67
N CYS A 146 -3.20 19.98 4.56
CA CYS A 146 -4.47 20.44 4.00
C CYS A 146 -5.20 21.45 4.89
N ILE A 147 -5.03 21.39 6.22
CA ILE A 147 -5.78 22.22 7.18
C ILE A 147 -4.96 23.41 7.67
N LYS A 148 -3.64 23.25 7.80
CA LYS A 148 -2.77 24.27 8.37
C LYS A 148 -2.60 25.44 7.39
N GLN A 149 -3.06 26.62 7.78
CA GLN A 149 -2.85 27.84 7.00
C GLN A 149 -1.34 28.14 6.83
N PRO A 150 -0.90 28.72 5.70
CA PRO A 150 0.47 29.22 5.55
C PRO A 150 0.73 30.26 6.64
N LYS A 151 1.89 30.20 7.30
CA LYS A 151 2.24 31.19 8.34
C LYS A 151 2.27 32.63 7.83
N ASP A 152 2.36 32.82 6.50
CA ASP A 152 2.44 34.12 5.85
C ASP A 152 1.07 34.66 5.39
N SER A 153 -0.06 34.03 5.74
CA SER A 153 -1.40 34.51 5.37
C SER A 153 -2.07 35.42 6.42
N VAL A 154 -1.32 35.84 7.43
CA VAL A 154 -1.73 36.89 8.38
C VAL A 154 -0.73 38.04 8.23
N SER A 155 -0.96 38.88 7.22
CA SER A 155 -0.38 40.22 7.11
C SER A 155 -1.44 41.21 6.65
#